data_AF-A0A1Y4LSS0-F1
#
_entry.id   AF-A0A1Y4LSS0-F1
#
_cell.length_a   1.000
_cell.length_b   1.000
_cell.length_c   1.000
_cell.angle_alpha   90.00
_cell.angle_beta   90.00
_cell.angle_gamma   90.00
#
_symmetry.space_group_name_H-M   'P 1'
#
loop_
_entity.id
_entity.type
_entity.pdbx_description
1 polymer ?
#
loop_
_entity_poly.entity_id
_entity_poly.type
_entity_poly.pdbx_seq_one_letter_code
_entity_poly.pdbx_strand_id
1 'polypeptide(L)' 'MENEIPNIVDELYRYFVTQPDPRLWPDHLQSSPIQGHGLWSFYQGLRLGMQLTDACLEKI' A
#
# COMPACT_ATOMS: atom_id res chain seq x y z
N MET A 1 -14.52 -21.55 2.52
CA MET A 1 -13.73 -21.20 1.32
C MET A 1 -12.46 -20.58 1.83
N GLU A 2 -11.33 -21.14 1.44
CA GLU A 2 -10.01 -20.64 1.82
C GLU A 2 -9.87 -19.22 1.24
N ASN A 3 -9.70 -18.22 2.10
CA ASN A 3 -9.51 -16.82 1.69
C ASN A 3 -8.08 -16.65 1.18
N GLU A 4 -7.74 -17.33 0.10
CA GLU A 4 -6.41 -17.22 -0.50
C GLU A 4 -6.28 -15.91 -1.26
N ILE A 5 -5.21 -15.18 -0.97
CA ILE A 5 -4.82 -14.01 -1.76
C ILE A 5 -4.29 -14.53 -3.10
N PRO A 6 -4.83 -14.06 -4.25
CA PRO A 6 -4.31 -14.50 -5.55
C PRO A 6 -2.83 -14.18 -5.70
N ASN A 7 -2.04 -15.09 -6.30
CA ASN A 7 -0.58 -14.91 -6.47
C ASN A 7 -0.20 -13.57 -7.11
N ILE A 8 -0.97 -13.13 -8.11
CA ILE A 8 -0.74 -11.84 -8.76
C ILE A 8 -0.89 -10.66 -7.80
N VAL A 9 -1.79 -10.75 -6.81
CA VAL A 9 -1.97 -9.71 -5.79
C VAL A 9 -0.79 -9.70 -4.82
N ASP A 10 -0.29 -10.87 -4.41
CA ASP A 10 0.90 -10.97 -3.55
C ASP A 10 2.16 -10.45 -4.24
N GLU A 11 2.37 -10.80 -5.51
CA GLU A 11 3.51 -10.30 -6.31
C GLU A 11 3.47 -8.78 -6.49
N LEU A 12 2.32 -8.24 -6.86
CA LEU A 12 2.14 -6.79 -7.01
C LEU A 12 2.33 -6.09 -5.66
N TYR A 13 1.77 -6.63 -4.58
CA TYR A 13 1.97 -6.05 -3.24
C TYR A 13 3.45 -5.97 -2.88
N ARG A 14 4.23 -7.04 -3.09
CA ARG A 14 5.68 -7.02 -2.79
C ARG A 14 6.48 -6.09 -3.70
N TYR A 15 6.01 -5.86 -4.93
CA TYR A 15 6.63 -4.92 -5.85
C TYR A 15 6.38 -3.46 -5.44
N PHE A 16 5.16 -3.12 -5.03
CA PHE A 16 4.78 -1.75 -4.67
C PHE A 16 5.01 -1.38 -3.20
N VAL A 17 4.94 -2.36 -2.30
CA VAL A 17 5.15 -2.20 -0.86
C VAL A 17 6.44 -2.90 -0.49
N THR A 18 7.50 -2.10 -0.37
CA THR A 18 8.81 -2.58 0.09
C THR A 18 8.79 -2.90 1.58
N GLN A 19 9.93 -3.35 2.12
CA GLN A 19 10.10 -3.56 3.56
C GLN A 19 9.66 -2.31 4.37
N PRO A 20 9.13 -2.51 5.59
CA PRO A 20 8.75 -1.43 6.48
C PRO A 20 9.89 -0.42 6.64
N ASP A 21 9.63 0.85 6.29
CA ASP A 21 10.57 1.96 6.48
C ASP A 21 9.97 2.97 7.46
N PRO A 22 10.43 3.00 8.72
CA PRO A 22 9.92 3.92 9.73
C PRO A 22 10.01 5.40 9.36
N ARG A 23 10.93 5.77 8.46
CA ARG A 23 11.11 7.16 8.00
C ARG A 23 9.93 7.67 7.18
N LEU A 24 9.08 6.76 6.68
CA LEU A 24 7.90 7.09 5.89
C LEU A 24 6.65 7.27 6.76
N TRP A 25 6.75 7.05 8.08
CA TRP A 25 5.62 7.11 9.00
C TRP A 25 5.61 8.41 9.79
N PRO A 26 4.45 8.84 10.31
CA PRO A 26 4.38 9.92 11.27
C PRO A 26 5.30 9.66 12.48
N ASP A 27 5.91 10.72 13.02
CA ASP A 27 6.90 10.62 14.12
C ASP A 27 6.42 9.79 15.31
N HIS A 28 5.14 9.93 15.67
CA HIS A 28 4.52 9.21 16.78
C HIS A 28 4.33 7.70 16.54
N LEU A 29 4.52 7.21 15.31
CA LEU A 29 4.39 5.80 14.93
C LEU A 29 5.73 5.15 14.56
N GLN A 30 6.84 5.88 14.52
CA GLN A 30 8.15 5.32 14.15
C GLN A 30 8.59 4.18 15.09
N SER A 31 8.21 4.24 16.37
CA SER A 31 8.46 3.19 17.37
C SER A 31 7.39 2.09 17.39
N SER A 32 6.39 2.15 16.52
CA SER A 32 5.28 1.20 16.44
C SER A 32 5.16 0.59 15.03
N PRO A 33 6.03 -0.39 14.68
CA PRO A 33 6.15 -0.89 13.31
C PRO A 33 4.87 -1.45 12.70
N ILE A 34 4.06 -2.14 13.51
CA ILE A 34 2.79 -2.71 13.03
C ILE A 34 1.81 -1.60 12.63
N GLN A 35 1.65 -0.59 13.50
CA GLN A 35 0.72 0.50 13.25
C GLN A 35 1.22 1.43 12.14
N GLY A 36 2.52 1.75 12.16
CA GLY A 36 3.17 2.59 11.13
C GLY A 36 3.09 1.96 9.75
N HIS A 37 3.49 0.68 9.62
CA HIS A 37 3.42 -0.03 8.35
C HIS A 37 1.99 -0.22 7.85
N GLY A 38 1.04 -0.52 8.76
CA GLY A 38 -0.38 -0.63 8.44
C GLY A 38 -0.96 0.66 7.87
N LEU A 39 -0.72 1.80 8.54
CA LEU A 39 -1.17 3.11 8.08
C LEU A 39 -0.53 3.49 6.74
N TRP A 40 0.78 3.28 6.60
CA TRP A 40 1.50 3.56 5.36
C TRP A 40 0.97 2.75 4.18
N SER A 41 0.78 1.44 4.37
CA SER A 41 0.26 0.54 3.33
C SER A 41 -1.14 0.95 2.90
N PHE A 42 -2.00 1.33 3.84
CA PHE A 42 -3.34 1.84 3.55
C PHE A 42 -3.28 3.14 2.71
N TYR A 43 -2.42 4.08 3.08
CA TYR A 43 -2.24 5.33 2.35
C TYR A 43 -1.72 5.11 0.92
N GLN A 44 -0.73 4.22 0.73
CA GLN A 44 -0.23 3.89 -0.61
C GLN A 44 -1.33 3.24 -1.48
N GLY A 45 -2.15 2.36 -0.90
CA GLY A 45 -3.30 1.76 -1.59
C GLY A 45 -4.31 2.81 -2.10
N LEU A 46 -4.66 3.78 -1.27
CA LEU A 46 -5.54 4.89 -1.67
C LEU A 46 -4.93 5.73 -2.80
N ARG A 47 -3.65 6.08 -2.67
CA ARG A 47 -2.92 6.84 -3.69
C ARG A 47 -2.89 6.11 -5.04
N LEU A 48 -2.61 4.81 -5.03
CA LEU A 48 -2.64 3.98 -6.24
C LEU A 48 -4.04 3.98 -6.88
N GLY A 49 -5.10 3.84 -6.08
CA GLY A 49 -6.48 3.90 -6.57
C GLY A 49 -6.84 5.24 -7.22
N MET A 50 -6.38 6.35 -6.65
CA MET A 50 -6.56 7.68 -7.24
C MET A 50 -5.79 7.82 -8.57
N GLN A 51 -4.53 7.40 -8.61
CA GLN A 51 -3.72 7.43 -9.83
C GLN A 51 -4.31 6.56 -10.94
N LEU A 52 -4.85 5.39 -10.61
CA LEU A 52 -5.53 4.52 -11.57
C LEU A 52 -6.81 5.19 -12.10
N THR A 53 -7.57 5.85 -11.23
CA THR A 53 -8.78 6.57 -11.60
C THR A 53 -8.45 7.70 -12.57
N ASP A 54 -7.45 8.52 -12.23
CA ASP A 54 -6.96 9.62 -13.05
C ASP A 54 -6.51 9.13 -14.44
N ALA A 55 -5.65 8.10 -14.49
CA ALA A 55 -5.17 7.50 -15.75
C ALA A 55 -6.29 6.89 -16.61
N CYS A 56 -7.38 6.42 -16.00
CA CYS A 56 -8.57 5.95 -16.72
C CYS A 56 -9.42 7.09 -17.26
N LEU A 57 -9.50 8.22 -16.54
CA LEU A 57 -10.23 9.41 -16.95
C LEU A 57 -9.50 10.21 -18.04
N GLU A 58 -8.16 10.23 -18.05
CA GLU A 58 -7.35 10.83 -19.13
C GLU A 58 -7.56 10.16 -20.50
N LYS A 59 -8.13 8.95 -20.54
CA LYS A 59 -8.42 8.20 -21.77
C LYS A 59 -9.83 8.45 -22.33
N ILE A 60 -10.62 9.34 -21.72
CA ILE A 60 -11.97 9.72 -22.18
C ILE A 60 -11.92 11.05 -22.93
#